data_AF-A0A0C9TMP2-F1
#
_entry.id   AF-A0A0C9TMP2-F1
#
_cell.length_a   1.000
_cell.length_b   1.000
_cell.length_c   1.000
_cell.angle_alpha   90.00
_cell.angle_beta   90.00
_cell.angle_gamma   90.00
#
_symmetry.space_group_name_H-M   'P 1'
#
loop_
_entity.id
_entity.type
_entity.pdbx_description
1 polymer ?
#
loop_
_entity_poly.entity_id
_entity_poly.type
_entity_poly.pdbx_seq_one_letter_code
_entity_poly.pdbx_strand_id
1 'polypeptide(L)'
;MPSLSNVGEASAALPKAVLARGGAFISMYQREAMWVSFGNRDGSRESLAVKISVGGVNALSGLPQNVNAKGKQDYLPIGEGHGQLWLDGISTSPGVVRQFVAMPLGEGYTVEGQVTGAEVRLILFIRLCFMSFQNVGGIQVDVFPKYDTAGIKFAHLGQDVNMYKTARQLGLEVRESVQMTSYR
;
A
#
# COMPACT_ATOMS: atom_id res chain seq x y z
N MET A 1 -17.36 -9.27 -12.31
CA MET A 1 -16.35 -8.57 -11.48
C MET A 1 -15.78 -9.57 -10.50
N PRO A 2 -14.46 -9.75 -10.43
CA PRO A 2 -13.88 -10.68 -9.48
C PRO A 2 -14.17 -10.18 -8.06
N SER A 3 -14.67 -11.09 -7.22
CA SER A 3 -15.05 -10.82 -5.84
C SER A 3 -13.85 -10.99 -4.92
N LEU A 4 -13.72 -10.12 -3.92
CA LEU A 4 -12.76 -10.28 -2.85
C LEU A 4 -13.23 -11.40 -1.92
N SER A 5 -12.43 -12.45 -1.76
CA SER A 5 -12.73 -13.64 -0.94
C SER A 5 -11.85 -13.68 0.31
N ASN A 6 -12.41 -14.09 1.44
CA ASN A 6 -11.62 -14.26 2.66
C ASN A 6 -10.70 -15.49 2.53
N VAL A 7 -9.44 -15.35 2.94
CA VAL A 7 -8.46 -16.45 2.86
C VAL A 7 -8.88 -17.67 3.68
N GLY A 8 -9.55 -17.50 4.82
CA GLY A 8 -10.02 -18.58 5.68
C GLY A 8 -11.11 -19.45 5.04
N GLU A 9 -11.96 -18.86 4.20
CA GLU A 9 -13.01 -19.57 3.46
C GLU A 9 -12.44 -20.53 2.41
N ALA A 10 -11.25 -20.22 1.88
CA ALA A 10 -10.54 -21.04 0.90
C ALA A 10 -9.42 -21.90 1.52
N SER A 11 -9.53 -22.24 2.81
CA SER A 11 -8.51 -23.00 3.55
C SER A 11 -8.17 -24.38 3.01
N ALA A 12 -9.09 -25.02 2.29
CA ALA A 12 -8.82 -26.29 1.63
C ALA A 12 -8.01 -26.15 0.32
N ALA A 13 -8.04 -24.97 -0.31
CA ALA A 13 -7.47 -24.74 -1.65
C ALA A 13 -6.18 -23.90 -1.62
N LEU A 14 -5.93 -23.15 -0.53
CA LEU A 14 -4.79 -22.24 -0.43
C LEU A 14 -3.61 -22.87 0.30
N PRO A 15 -2.36 -22.54 -0.11
CA PRO A 15 -1.16 -22.98 0.61
C PRO A 15 -1.16 -22.55 2.09
N LYS A 16 -0.57 -23.37 2.97
CA LYS A 16 -0.48 -23.07 4.42
C LYS A 16 0.14 -21.70 4.73
N ALA A 17 1.13 -21.26 3.93
CA ALA A 17 1.77 -19.96 4.09
C ALA A 17 0.80 -18.79 3.82
N VAL A 18 -0.12 -18.95 2.87
CA VAL A 18 -1.18 -17.97 2.57
C VAL A 18 -2.19 -17.93 3.72
N LEU A 19 -2.57 -19.10 4.24
CA LEU A 19 -3.52 -19.21 5.35
C LEU A 19 -3.00 -18.60 6.65
N ALA A 20 -1.72 -18.84 6.96
CA ALA A 20 -1.06 -18.24 8.13
C ALA A 20 -1.03 -16.70 8.06
N ARG A 21 -1.03 -16.14 6.84
CA ARG A 21 -1.06 -14.69 6.63
C ARG A 21 -2.45 -14.08 6.84
N GLY A 22 -3.50 -14.81 6.47
CA GLY A 22 -4.89 -14.35 6.50
C GLY A 22 -5.14 -13.21 5.50
N GLY A 23 -6.21 -12.44 5.73
CA GLY A 23 -6.64 -11.35 4.85
C GLY A 23 -7.61 -11.83 3.77
N ALA A 24 -7.60 -11.13 2.64
CA ALA A 24 -8.47 -11.44 1.51
C ALA A 24 -7.68 -11.52 0.20
N PHE A 25 -8.20 -12.31 -0.73
CA PHE A 25 -7.60 -12.56 -2.04
C PHE A 25 -8.62 -12.36 -3.16
N ILE A 26 -8.11 -12.15 -4.37
CA ILE A 26 -8.89 -12.07 -5.60
C ILE A 26 -8.40 -13.16 -6.55
N SER A 27 -9.31 -13.92 -7.15
CA SER A 27 -8.98 -14.83 -8.25
C SER A 27 -8.82 -14.04 -9.54
N MET A 28 -7.73 -14.31 -10.27
CA MET A 28 -7.47 -13.73 -11.58
C MET A 28 -7.16 -14.85 -12.58
N TYR A 29 -7.64 -14.70 -13.80
CA TYR A 29 -7.24 -15.55 -14.91
C TYR A 29 -5.82 -15.22 -15.37
N GLN A 30 -5.13 -16.21 -15.93
CA GLN A 30 -3.82 -15.98 -16.52
C GLN A 30 -3.93 -14.93 -17.64
N ARG A 31 -3.03 -13.94 -17.61
CA ARG A 31 -2.98 -12.75 -18.47
C ARG A 31 -4.13 -11.75 -18.27
N GLU A 32 -4.88 -11.86 -17.18
CA GLU A 32 -5.84 -10.83 -16.78
C GLU A 32 -5.10 -9.60 -16.23
N ALA A 33 -5.50 -8.43 -16.69
CA ALA A 33 -5.01 -7.14 -16.20
C ALA A 33 -5.99 -6.55 -15.19
N MET A 34 -5.47 -5.87 -14.16
CA MET A 34 -6.29 -5.20 -13.17
C MET A 34 -5.78 -3.80 -12.83
N TRP A 35 -6.72 -2.97 -12.37
CA TRP A 35 -6.45 -1.73 -11.68
C TRP A 35 -7.29 -1.69 -10.41
N VAL A 36 -6.87 -0.90 -9.42
CA VAL A 36 -7.54 -0.77 -8.13
C VAL A 36 -8.00 0.66 -7.97
N SER A 37 -9.28 0.88 -7.75
CA SER A 37 -9.82 2.18 -7.36
C SER A 37 -9.90 2.27 -5.83
N PHE A 38 -9.55 3.42 -5.28
CA PHE A 38 -9.77 3.73 -3.88
C PHE A 38 -10.99 4.65 -3.74
N GLY A 39 -11.93 4.24 -2.90
CA GLY A 39 -13.10 5.04 -2.56
C GLY A 39 -13.57 4.73 -1.15
N ASN A 40 -13.97 5.76 -0.43
CA ASN A 40 -14.56 5.62 0.90
C ASN A 40 -16.04 5.26 0.73
N ARG A 41 -16.42 4.09 1.25
CA ARG A 41 -17.77 3.51 1.04
C ARG A 41 -18.89 4.30 1.71
N ASP A 42 -18.55 5.09 2.73
CA ASP A 42 -19.47 5.93 3.50
C ASP A 42 -19.49 7.39 3.02
N GLY A 43 -18.75 7.73 1.96
CA GLY A 43 -18.57 9.12 1.52
C GLY A 43 -17.83 10.00 2.54
N SER A 44 -17.17 9.39 3.53
CA SER A 44 -16.34 10.13 4.47
C SER A 44 -15.14 10.72 3.74
N ARG A 45 -14.78 11.94 4.11
CA ARG A 45 -13.56 12.61 3.63
C ARG A 45 -12.32 12.17 4.41
N GLU A 46 -12.41 11.08 5.17
CA GLU A 46 -11.30 10.64 5.99
C GLU A 46 -10.16 10.13 5.12
N SER A 47 -8.99 10.73 5.34
CA SER A 47 -7.78 10.34 4.64
C SER A 47 -7.21 9.08 5.29
N LEU A 48 -6.90 8.08 4.48
CA LEU A 48 -6.27 6.82 4.89
C LEU A 48 -4.83 6.81 4.39
N ALA A 49 -3.93 6.17 5.12
CA ALA A 49 -2.60 5.87 4.59
C ALA A 49 -2.58 4.41 4.12
N VAL A 50 -2.07 4.17 2.93
CA VAL A 50 -1.94 2.82 2.38
C VAL A 50 -0.49 2.55 2.02
N LYS A 51 0.05 1.43 2.50
CA LYS A 51 1.34 0.93 2.03
C LYS A 51 1.11 -0.15 0.99
N ILE A 52 1.81 -0.03 -0.14
CA ILE A 52 1.78 -1.00 -1.22
C ILE A 52 3.14 -1.67 -1.27
N SER A 53 3.15 -3.00 -1.21
CA SER A 53 4.36 -3.80 -1.37
C SER A 53 4.15 -4.88 -2.42
N VAL A 54 5.22 -5.24 -3.13
CA VAL A 54 5.26 -6.32 -4.12
C VAL A 54 6.51 -7.15 -3.83
N GLY A 55 6.38 -8.46 -3.63
CA GLY A 55 7.53 -9.31 -3.28
C GLY A 55 8.17 -8.99 -1.95
N GLY A 56 7.42 -8.36 -1.04
CA GLY A 56 7.97 -7.86 0.21
C GLY A 56 8.89 -6.64 0.06
N VAL A 57 8.85 -5.96 -1.09
CA VAL A 57 9.50 -4.66 -1.33
C VAL A 57 8.42 -3.58 -1.41
N ASN A 58 8.63 -2.47 -0.70
CA ASN A 58 7.71 -1.34 -0.75
C ASN A 58 7.74 -0.68 -2.14
N ALA A 59 6.59 -0.53 -2.77
CA ALA A 59 6.48 -0.05 -4.14
C ALA A 59 6.85 1.43 -4.33
N LEU A 60 6.81 2.23 -3.26
CA LEU A 60 7.15 3.66 -3.30
C LEU A 60 8.64 3.88 -2.98
N SER A 61 9.17 3.16 -2.00
CA SER A 61 10.54 3.38 -1.51
C SER A 61 11.56 2.44 -2.15
N GLY A 62 11.16 1.30 -2.72
CA GLY A 62 12.07 0.27 -3.24
C GLY A 62 12.89 -0.44 -2.15
N LEU A 63 12.60 -0.19 -0.87
CA LEU A 63 13.24 -0.84 0.27
C LEU A 63 12.43 -2.07 0.69
N PRO A 64 13.02 -3.02 1.44
CA PRO A 64 12.24 -4.09 2.05
C PRO A 64 11.06 -3.51 2.84
N GLN A 65 9.88 -4.14 2.74
CA GLN A 65 8.60 -3.63 3.27
C GLN A 65 8.64 -3.21 4.76
N ASN A 66 9.51 -3.84 5.56
CA ASN A 66 9.66 -3.60 7.00
C ASN A 66 10.76 -2.59 7.35
N VAL A 67 11.43 -2.02 6.36
CA VAL A 67 12.52 -1.06 6.54
C VAL A 67 11.99 0.34 6.26
N ASN A 68 12.11 1.20 7.26
CA ASN A 68 11.83 2.63 7.12
C ASN A 68 13.15 3.39 6.96
N ALA A 69 13.24 4.27 5.97
CA ALA A 69 14.39 5.14 5.76
C ALA A 69 14.03 6.57 6.15
N LYS A 70 14.84 7.17 7.02
CA LYS A 70 14.61 8.53 7.51
C LYS A 70 14.53 9.51 6.34
N GLY A 71 13.44 10.27 6.27
CA GLY A 71 13.20 11.25 5.22
C GLY A 71 12.69 10.69 3.89
N LYS A 72 12.39 9.38 3.80
CA LYS A 72 11.79 8.77 2.62
C LYS A 72 10.36 8.34 2.91
N GLN A 73 9.42 8.79 2.10
CA GLN A 73 8.02 8.39 2.21
C GLN A 73 7.84 6.95 1.73
N ASP A 74 7.07 6.16 2.49
CA ASP A 74 6.84 4.73 2.23
C ASP A 74 5.34 4.35 2.18
N TYR A 75 4.45 5.35 2.13
CA TYR A 75 3.00 5.17 2.05
C TYR A 75 2.35 6.14 1.05
N LEU A 76 1.15 5.79 0.60
CA LEU A 76 0.29 6.59 -0.26
C LEU A 76 -0.85 7.17 0.57
N PRO A 77 -1.02 8.50 0.62
CA PRO A 77 -2.22 9.11 1.20
C PRO A 77 -3.40 8.89 0.24
N ILE A 78 -4.48 8.31 0.74
CA ILE A 78 -5.75 8.12 0.04
C ILE A 78 -6.73 9.14 0.62
N GLY A 79 -7.48 9.83 -0.23
CA GLY A 79 -8.48 10.80 0.21
C GLY A 79 -9.06 11.59 -0.95
N GLU A 80 -10.29 12.07 -0.79
CA GLU A 80 -10.97 12.84 -1.83
C GLU A 80 -10.22 14.17 -2.10
N GLY A 81 -9.90 14.43 -3.37
CA GLY A 81 -9.38 15.71 -3.86
C GLY A 81 -7.85 15.88 -3.91
N HIS A 82 -7.09 15.21 -3.03
CA HIS A 82 -5.62 15.39 -2.96
C HIS A 82 -4.80 14.11 -2.73
N GLY A 83 -5.45 12.94 -2.62
CA GLY A 83 -4.79 11.64 -2.43
C GLY A 83 -4.65 10.82 -3.72
N GLN A 84 -4.01 9.65 -3.61
CA GLN A 84 -3.98 8.65 -4.66
C GLN A 84 -5.38 8.05 -4.84
N LEU A 85 -5.95 8.19 -6.04
CA LEU A 85 -7.32 7.74 -6.32
C LEU A 85 -7.39 6.30 -6.83
N TRP A 86 -6.33 5.81 -7.48
CA TRP A 86 -6.26 4.46 -8.01
C TRP A 86 -4.83 3.95 -8.15
N LEU A 87 -4.66 2.65 -8.39
CA LEU A 87 -3.42 2.02 -8.80
C LEU A 87 -3.64 1.31 -10.12
N ASP A 88 -2.86 1.66 -11.13
CA ASP A 88 -2.94 1.03 -12.45
C ASP A 88 -1.75 0.10 -12.71
N GLY A 89 -0.57 0.40 -12.16
CA GLY A 89 0.61 -0.42 -12.36
C GLY A 89 1.85 0.15 -11.67
N ILE A 90 3.02 -0.39 -12.04
CA ILE A 90 4.32 0.06 -11.54
C ILE A 90 4.97 0.97 -12.59
N SER A 91 5.37 2.16 -12.18
CA SER A 91 6.17 3.07 -13.01
C SER A 91 7.58 2.51 -13.16
N THR A 92 8.02 2.29 -14.40
CA THR A 92 9.37 1.78 -14.69
C THR A 92 10.31 2.86 -15.20
N SER A 93 9.76 3.92 -15.77
CA SER A 93 10.47 5.14 -16.15
C SER A 93 9.45 6.29 -16.22
N PRO A 94 9.90 7.56 -16.26
CA PRO A 94 8.98 8.69 -16.43
C PRO A 94 8.06 8.47 -17.64
N GLY A 95 6.74 8.51 -17.40
CA GLY A 95 5.72 8.30 -18.43
C GLY A 95 5.44 6.84 -18.83
N VAL A 96 6.13 5.85 -18.26
CA VAL A 96 5.93 4.43 -18.60
C VAL A 96 5.47 3.64 -17.39
N VAL A 97 4.19 3.25 -17.41
CA VAL A 97 3.55 2.41 -16.40
C VAL A 97 3.37 1.00 -16.96
N ARG A 98 3.78 0.00 -16.18
CA ARG A 98 3.50 -1.41 -16.46
C ARG A 98 2.34 -1.87 -15.61
N GLN A 99 1.22 -2.19 -16.25
CA GLN A 99 -0.01 -2.58 -15.59
C GLN A 99 0.13 -3.90 -14.82
N PHE A 100 -0.64 -4.07 -13.75
CA PHE A 100 -0.69 -5.34 -13.02
C PHE A 100 -1.36 -6.41 -13.88
N VAL A 101 -0.58 -7.40 -14.31
CA VAL A 101 -1.04 -8.53 -15.11
C VAL A 101 -0.70 -9.84 -14.42
N ALA A 102 -1.66 -10.74 -14.31
CA ALA A 102 -1.44 -12.08 -13.77
C ALA A 102 -0.64 -12.95 -14.76
N MET A 103 0.69 -12.95 -14.64
CA MET A 103 1.57 -13.74 -15.52
C MET A 103 1.78 -15.18 -15.00
N PRO A 104 2.04 -16.16 -15.90
CA PRO A 104 2.54 -17.47 -15.47
C PRO A 104 3.81 -17.33 -14.63
N LEU A 105 3.92 -18.19 -13.62
CA LEU A 105 5.10 -18.30 -12.76
C LEU A 105 6.15 -19.18 -13.44
N GLY A 106 7.42 -18.95 -13.16
CA GLY A 106 8.57 -19.69 -13.70
C GLY A 106 9.19 -19.05 -14.95
N GLU A 107 8.71 -17.89 -15.38
CA GLU A 107 9.06 -17.27 -16.66
C GLU A 107 9.82 -15.94 -16.52
N GLY A 108 10.17 -15.54 -15.28
CA GLY A 108 10.96 -14.33 -15.02
C GLY A 108 10.21 -13.00 -15.18
N TYR A 109 8.88 -13.06 -15.34
CA TYR A 109 8.03 -11.88 -15.50
C TYR A 109 7.61 -11.24 -14.18
N THR A 110 7.78 -11.93 -13.05
CA THR A 110 7.35 -11.38 -11.76
C THR A 110 8.31 -10.28 -11.31
N VAL A 111 7.76 -9.18 -10.78
CA VAL A 111 8.54 -8.07 -10.20
C VAL A 111 9.45 -8.58 -9.08
N GLU A 112 8.99 -9.60 -8.36
CA GLU A 112 9.70 -10.27 -7.28
C GLU A 112 10.86 -11.09 -7.82
N GLY A 113 10.67 -11.86 -8.90
CA GLY A 113 11.75 -12.56 -9.58
C GLY A 113 12.81 -11.59 -10.11
N GLN A 114 12.39 -10.42 -10.62
CA GLN A 114 13.30 -9.39 -11.12
C GLN A 114 14.10 -8.68 -10.02
N VAL A 115 13.51 -8.49 -8.83
CA VAL A 115 14.16 -7.78 -7.71
C VAL A 115 14.89 -8.73 -6.76
N THR A 116 14.37 -9.94 -6.55
CA THR A 116 14.83 -10.89 -5.52
C THR A 116 15.39 -12.19 -6.06
N GLY A 117 15.19 -12.50 -7.35
CA GLY A 117 15.64 -13.74 -7.98
C GLY A 117 14.77 -14.98 -7.67
N ALA A 118 13.66 -14.83 -6.95
CA ALA A 118 12.74 -15.91 -6.61
C ALA A 118 11.30 -15.56 -7.04
N GLU A 119 10.59 -16.53 -7.62
CA GLU A 119 9.19 -16.36 -8.05
C GLU A 119 8.25 -17.15 -7.16
N VAL A 120 7.28 -16.49 -6.53
CA VAL A 120 6.25 -17.12 -5.69
C VAL A 120 4.86 -16.72 -6.20
N ARG A 121 3.88 -17.61 -6.03
CA ARG A 121 2.51 -17.48 -6.55
C ARG A 121 1.94 -16.07 -6.29
N LEU A 122 1.59 -15.35 -7.36
CA LEU A 122 1.00 -14.02 -7.29
C LEU A 122 -0.40 -14.12 -6.68
N ILE A 123 -0.57 -13.56 -5.48
CA ILE A 123 -1.87 -13.40 -4.83
C ILE A 123 -1.95 -11.97 -4.33
N LEU A 124 -2.97 -11.22 -4.74
CA LEU A 124 -3.25 -9.92 -4.13
C LEU A 124 -3.74 -10.15 -2.70
N PHE A 125 -3.03 -9.62 -1.72
CA PHE A 125 -3.43 -9.62 -0.31
C PHE A 125 -3.81 -8.22 0.14
N ILE A 126 -5.01 -8.08 0.69
CA ILE A 126 -5.46 -6.84 1.36
C ILE A 126 -5.55 -7.09 2.86
N ARG A 127 -4.91 -6.23 3.67
CA ARG A 127 -4.81 -6.36 5.13
C ARG A 127 -5.14 -5.05 5.84
N LEU A 128 -5.86 -5.16 6.97
CA LEU A 128 -6.23 -4.06 7.86
C LEU A 128 -5.34 -3.94 9.11
N CYS A 129 -4.19 -4.63 9.20
CA CYS A 129 -3.38 -4.66 10.43
C CYS A 129 -1.91 -5.09 10.27
N PHE A 130 -1.08 -4.69 11.23
CA PHE A 130 0.38 -4.50 11.28
C PHE A 130 1.36 -5.68 11.10
N MET A 131 0.94 -6.87 10.65
CA MET A 131 1.90 -8.00 10.56
C MET A 131 2.32 -8.29 9.12
N SER A 132 3.57 -7.96 8.83
CA SER A 132 4.25 -8.37 7.61
C SER A 132 4.79 -9.79 7.78
N PHE A 133 4.35 -10.71 6.90
CA PHE A 133 4.97 -12.02 6.76
C PHE A 133 5.79 -12.04 5.48
N GLN A 134 7.07 -12.36 5.61
CA GLN A 134 7.95 -12.60 4.47
C GLN A 134 7.75 -14.04 3.96
N ASN A 135 7.94 -14.25 2.65
CA ASN A 135 7.93 -15.54 1.94
C ASN A 135 6.65 -15.94 1.17
N VAL A 136 5.75 -14.99 0.84
CA VAL A 136 4.73 -15.23 -0.19
C VAL A 136 4.68 -14.05 -1.14
N GLY A 137 4.76 -14.36 -2.44
CA GLY A 137 4.66 -13.40 -3.52
C GLY A 137 3.28 -12.75 -3.66
N GLY A 138 3.17 -11.78 -4.56
CA GLY A 138 1.99 -10.98 -4.83
C GLY A 138 2.06 -9.53 -4.36
N ILE A 139 0.99 -8.82 -4.68
CA ILE A 139 0.76 -7.42 -4.29
C ILE A 139 0.12 -7.41 -2.92
N GLN A 140 0.56 -6.49 -2.06
CA GLN A 140 0.24 -6.46 -0.64
C GLN A 140 -0.18 -5.05 -0.30
N VAL A 141 -1.40 -4.90 0.22
CA VAL A 141 -2.03 -3.62 0.51
C VAL A 141 -2.31 -3.56 2.00
N ASP A 142 -1.50 -2.78 2.73
CA ASP A 142 -1.69 -2.53 4.14
C ASP A 142 -2.39 -1.18 4.32
N VAL A 143 -3.59 -1.22 4.92
CA VAL A 143 -4.41 -0.02 5.16
C VAL A 143 -4.26 0.44 6.60
N PHE A 144 -3.90 1.70 6.79
CA PHE A 144 -3.73 2.33 8.10
C PHE A 144 -4.85 3.36 8.30
N PRO A 145 -5.88 3.03 9.12
CA PRO A 145 -6.97 3.94 9.39
C PRO A 145 -6.51 5.12 10.25
N LYS A 146 -7.23 6.23 10.14
CA LYS A 146 -7.07 7.36 11.06
C LYS A 146 -7.56 6.92 12.43
N TYR A 147 -6.65 6.94 13.41
CA TYR A 147 -7.05 6.90 14.81
C TYR A 147 -7.39 8.31 15.25
N ASP A 148 -8.49 8.48 15.98
CA ASP A 148 -8.85 9.76 16.55
C ASP A 148 -7.83 10.15 17.62
N THR A 149 -6.89 11.02 17.24
CA THR A 149 -5.97 11.68 18.20
C THR A 149 -6.70 12.85 18.83
N ALA A 150 -7.75 12.57 19.59
CA ALA A 150 -8.48 13.56 20.35
C ALA A 150 -7.47 14.34 21.23
N GLY A 151 -7.27 15.61 20.89
CA GLY A 151 -6.45 16.53 21.68
C GLY A 151 -4.99 16.67 21.27
N ILE A 152 -4.58 16.36 20.03
CA ILE A 152 -3.27 16.75 19.47
C ILE A 152 -3.45 17.44 18.11
N LYS A 153 -2.80 18.60 17.92
CA LYS A 153 -2.61 19.21 16.60
C LYS A 153 -1.13 19.44 16.32
N PHE A 154 -0.81 19.46 15.04
CA PHE A 154 0.49 19.86 14.54
C PHE A 154 0.34 21.17 13.80
N ALA A 155 1.22 22.14 14.05
CA ALA A 155 1.20 23.44 13.40
C ALA A 155 2.58 23.78 12.83
N HIS A 156 2.60 24.42 11.67
CA HIS A 156 3.79 24.94 11.02
C HIS A 156 3.52 26.41 10.66
N LEU A 157 4.39 27.32 11.10
CA LEU A 157 4.20 28.77 10.96
C LEU A 157 2.83 29.27 11.48
N GLY A 158 2.31 28.65 12.54
CA GLY A 158 1.01 29.01 13.14
C GLY A 158 -0.21 28.51 12.38
N GLN A 159 -0.03 27.73 11.31
CA GLN A 159 -1.12 27.07 10.57
C GLN A 159 -1.17 25.58 10.90
N ASP A 160 -2.37 25.04 11.09
CA ASP A 160 -2.60 23.61 11.30
C ASP A 160 -2.09 22.82 10.09
N VAL A 161 -1.18 21.88 10.36
CA VAL A 161 -0.58 21.01 9.37
C VAL A 161 -1.53 19.86 9.09
N ASN A 162 -1.92 19.72 7.82
CA ASN A 162 -2.59 18.51 7.37
C ASN A 162 -1.58 17.37 7.32
N MET A 163 -1.67 16.44 8.28
CA MET A 163 -0.76 15.30 8.45
C MET A 163 -0.72 14.33 7.25
N TYR A 164 -1.67 14.45 6.32
CA TYR A 164 -1.79 13.58 5.14
C TYR A 164 -1.23 14.21 3.88
N LYS A 165 -0.84 15.48 3.93
CA LYS A 165 -0.06 16.10 2.87
C LYS A 165 1.41 15.71 3.06
N THR A 166 2.06 15.37 1.96
CA THR A 166 3.52 15.15 1.96
C THR A 166 4.24 16.44 2.38
N ALA A 167 5.47 16.33 2.91
CA ALA A 167 6.28 17.49 3.26
C ALA A 167 6.35 18.52 2.11
N ARG A 168 6.48 18.03 0.86
CA ARG A 168 6.44 18.86 -0.35
C ARG A 168 5.09 19.57 -0.55
N GLN A 169 3.96 18.89 -0.36
CA GLN A 169 2.62 19.50 -0.48
C GLN A 169 2.32 20.50 0.64
N LEU A 170 3.04 20.41 1.75
CA LEU A 170 2.98 21.35 2.86
C LEU A 170 3.99 22.50 2.73
N GLY A 171 4.90 22.44 1.74
CA GLY A 171 5.98 23.41 1.59
C GLY A 171 7.06 23.32 2.67
N LEU A 172 7.17 22.20 3.38
CA LEU A 172 8.12 22.03 4.47
C LEU A 172 9.54 21.80 3.93
N GLU A 173 10.49 22.57 4.46
CA GLU A 173 11.91 22.45 4.15
C GLU A 173 12.70 21.71 5.24
N VAL A 174 13.86 21.18 4.87
CA VAL A 174 14.75 20.48 5.80
C VAL A 174 15.26 21.49 6.84
N ARG A 175 15.08 21.17 8.13
CA ARG A 175 15.37 22.00 9.33
C ARG A 175 14.26 22.93 9.80
N GLU A 176 13.11 22.95 9.13
CA GLU A 176 11.95 23.63 9.67
C GLU A 176 11.30 22.84 10.81
N SER A 177 10.79 23.55 11.81
CA SER A 177 10.14 22.95 12.98
C SER A 177 8.63 22.87 12.79
N VAL A 178 8.05 21.74 13.16
CA VAL A 178 6.60 21.54 13.34
C VAL A 178 6.31 21.53 14.83
N GLN A 179 5.39 22.37 15.27
CA GLN A 179 4.96 22.43 16.67
C GLN A 179 3.84 21.43 16.92
N MET A 180 3.91 20.71 18.03
CA MET A 180 2.84 19.84 18.49
C MET A 180 2.16 20.48 19.70
N THR A 181 0.86 20.67 19.62
CA THR A 181 0.04 21.28 20.67
C THR A 181 -1.04 20.29 21.10
N SER A 182 -1.21 20.15 22.41
CA SER A 182 -2.30 19.35 22.98
C SER A 182 -3.38 20.24 23.54
N TYR A 183 -4.64 19.90 23.30
CA TYR A 183 -5.80 20.60 23.84
C TYR A 183 -6.65 19.54 24.55
N ARG A 184 -6.70 19.62 25.88
CA ARG A 184 -7.67 18.90 26.68
C ARG A 184 -9.00 19.62 26.66
#